data_AF-A0A7S0FKS0-F1
#
_entry.id   AF-A0A7S0FKS0-F1
#
_cell.length_a   1.000
_cell.length_b   1.000
_cell.length_c   1.000
_cell.angle_alpha   90.00
_cell.angle_beta   90.00
_cell.angle_gamma   90.00
#
_symmetry.space_group_name_H-M   'P 1'
#
loop_
_entity.id
_entity.type
_entity.pdbx_description
1 polymer ?
#
loop_
_entity_poly.entity_id
_entity_poly.type
_entity_poly.pdbx_seq_one_letter_code
_entity_poly.pdbx_strand_id
1 'polypeptide(L)'
;YNSRVTAGVKGFLALSDPLDGGSIAEAKAFLSSEGEGGWGDFKSAGYLLSNAFRRNSTTPPDSLPSVKAWKAFAAEVEKMQKAADKKSKSGVGDAYKKAEALLDSYLELVELPPSIEISRS
;
A
#
# COMPACT_ATOMS: atom_id res chain seq x y z
N TYR A 1 -8.95 -10.51 -5.73
CA TYR A 1 -8.30 -9.43 -4.94
C TYR A 1 -6.81 -9.65 -4.78
N ASN A 2 -6.34 -10.89 -4.52
CA ASN A 2 -4.91 -11.19 -4.33
C ASN A 2 -4.01 -10.68 -5.47
N SER A 3 -4.30 -10.99 -6.73
CA SER A 3 -3.50 -10.50 -7.87
C SER A 3 -3.37 -8.98 -7.92
N ARG A 4 -4.49 -8.27 -7.71
CA ARG A 4 -4.56 -6.80 -7.68
C ARG A 4 -3.77 -6.21 -6.51
N VAL A 5 -3.83 -6.85 -5.33
CA VAL A 5 -3.03 -6.48 -4.15
C VAL A 5 -1.55 -6.71 -4.43
N THR A 6 -1.17 -7.88 -4.96
CA THR A 6 0.21 -8.18 -5.35
C THR A 6 0.73 -7.17 -6.39
N ALA A 7 -0.07 -6.81 -7.39
CA ALA A 7 0.30 -5.78 -8.37
C ALA A 7 0.50 -4.41 -7.72
N GLY A 8 -0.39 -4.02 -6.80
CA GLY A 8 -0.27 -2.77 -6.03
C GLY A 8 0.97 -2.74 -5.13
N VAL A 9 1.30 -3.86 -4.50
CA VAL A 9 2.52 -4.04 -3.70
C VAL A 9 3.76 -3.91 -4.59
N LYS A 10 3.80 -4.55 -5.76
CA LYS A 10 4.89 -4.39 -6.73
C LYS A 10 5.05 -2.92 -7.16
N GLY A 11 3.95 -2.26 -7.52
CA GLY A 11 3.94 -0.85 -7.90
C GLY A 11 4.46 0.07 -6.79
N PHE A 12 4.06 -0.20 -5.54
CA PHE A 12 4.54 0.53 -4.37
C PHE A 12 6.05 0.27 -4.12
N LEU A 13 6.50 -0.98 -4.12
CA LEU A 13 7.90 -1.33 -3.86
C LEU A 13 8.86 -0.79 -4.94
N ALA A 14 8.39 -0.70 -6.19
CA ALA A 14 9.15 -0.10 -7.29
C ALA A 14 9.46 1.40 -7.09
N LEU A 15 8.86 2.06 -6.09
CA LEU A 15 9.14 3.44 -5.75
C LEU A 15 10.44 3.62 -4.95
N SER A 16 11.02 2.55 -4.38
CA SER A 16 12.21 2.65 -3.52
C SER A 16 13.39 3.33 -4.23
N ASP A 17 13.84 2.77 -5.37
CA ASP A 17 15.01 3.29 -6.09
C ASP A 17 14.81 4.73 -6.59
N PRO A 18 13.67 5.10 -7.22
CA PRO A 18 13.44 6.50 -7.63
C PRO A 18 13.42 7.47 -6.45
N LEU A 19 12.85 7.08 -5.30
CA LEU A 19 12.77 7.94 -4.12
C LEU A 19 14.16 8.14 -3.48
N ASP A 20 14.98 7.09 -3.43
CA ASP A 20 16.37 7.19 -2.98
C ASP A 20 17.22 8.04 -3.94
N GLY A 21 16.91 8.01 -5.25
CA GLY A 21 17.45 8.93 -6.26
C GLY A 21 16.88 10.36 -6.18
N GLY A 22 15.93 10.63 -5.28
CA GLY A 22 15.32 11.95 -5.10
C GLY A 22 14.29 12.34 -6.16
N SER A 23 13.82 11.39 -6.97
CA SER A 23 12.68 11.55 -7.87
C SER A 23 11.37 11.27 -7.13
N ILE A 24 10.32 12.03 -7.44
CA ILE A 24 8.94 11.75 -6.98
C ILE A 24 7.97 11.56 -8.16
N ALA A 25 8.48 11.48 -9.39
CA ALA A 25 7.65 11.38 -10.59
C ALA A 25 6.91 10.04 -10.63
N GLU A 26 7.61 8.96 -10.31
CA GLU A 26 7.11 7.60 -10.23
C GLU A 26 6.09 7.46 -9.11
N ALA A 27 6.37 8.08 -7.95
CA ALA A 27 5.41 8.13 -6.84
C ALA A 27 4.11 8.82 -7.26
N LYS A 28 4.20 9.95 -7.98
CA LYS A 28 3.00 10.63 -8.53
C LYS A 28 2.26 9.76 -9.53
N ALA A 29 2.96 9.10 -10.45
CA ALA A 29 2.36 8.21 -11.44
C ALA A 29 1.60 7.06 -10.77
N PHE A 30 2.22 6.41 -9.78
CA PHE A 30 1.58 5.37 -8.97
C PHE A 30 0.33 5.89 -8.24
N LEU A 31 0.45 7.04 -7.57
CA LEU A 31 -0.62 7.65 -6.77
C LEU A 31 -1.81 8.15 -7.60
N SER A 32 -1.58 8.53 -8.85
CA SER A 32 -2.63 9.00 -9.77
C SER A 32 -3.20 7.91 -10.67
N SER A 33 -2.66 6.68 -10.60
CA SER A 33 -3.14 5.56 -11.42
C SER A 33 -4.33 4.87 -10.76
N GLU A 34 -5.43 4.79 -11.52
CA GLU A 34 -6.65 4.04 -11.17
C GLU A 34 -6.64 2.61 -11.73
N GLY A 35 -5.63 2.25 -12.53
CA GLY A 35 -5.50 0.91 -13.12
C GLY A 35 -4.89 -0.11 -12.15
N GLU A 36 -4.87 -1.39 -12.55
CA GLU A 36 -4.22 -2.45 -11.77
C GLU A 36 -2.75 -2.09 -11.48
N GLY A 37 -2.33 -2.25 -10.23
CA GLY A 37 -1.00 -1.84 -9.76
C GLY A 37 -0.87 -0.35 -9.42
N GLY A 38 -1.87 0.47 -9.73
CA GLY A 38 -1.99 1.85 -9.27
C GLY A 38 -2.59 1.96 -7.87
N TRP A 39 -2.42 3.12 -7.24
CA TRP A 39 -2.92 3.34 -5.88
C TRP A 39 -4.45 3.26 -5.78
N GLY A 40 -5.20 3.75 -6.77
CA GLY A 40 -6.68 3.71 -6.72
C GLY A 40 -7.22 2.27 -6.65
N ASP A 41 -6.71 1.40 -7.52
CA ASP A 41 -7.07 -0.01 -7.56
C ASP A 41 -6.59 -0.76 -6.32
N PHE A 42 -5.34 -0.51 -5.91
CA PHE A 42 -4.73 -1.14 -4.74
C PHE A 42 -5.44 -0.74 -3.45
N LYS A 43 -5.81 0.53 -3.30
CA LYS A 43 -6.56 1.07 -2.15
C LYS A 43 -7.86 0.28 -1.93
N SER A 44 -8.58 0.05 -3.03
CA SER A 44 -9.86 -0.65 -3.01
C SER A 44 -9.67 -2.16 -2.81
N ALA A 45 -8.74 -2.77 -3.56
CA ALA A 45 -8.48 -4.21 -3.50
C ALA A 45 -7.94 -4.65 -2.14
N GLY A 46 -7.04 -3.88 -1.53
CA GLY A 46 -6.46 -4.19 -0.23
C GLY A 46 -7.49 -4.11 0.90
N TYR A 47 -8.42 -3.14 0.86
CA TYR A 47 -9.51 -3.09 1.83
C TYR A 47 -10.46 -4.28 1.68
N LEU A 48 -10.85 -4.61 0.44
CA LEU A 48 -11.73 -5.75 0.15
C LEU A 48 -11.10 -7.07 0.59
N LEU A 49 -9.81 -7.28 0.30
CA LEU A 49 -9.07 -8.45 0.76
C LEU A 49 -9.01 -8.50 2.29
N SER A 50 -8.66 -7.39 2.95
CA SER A 50 -8.60 -7.32 4.41
C SER A 50 -9.94 -7.71 5.05
N ASN A 51 -11.03 -7.21 4.50
CA ASN A 51 -12.38 -7.48 4.97
C ASN A 51 -12.84 -8.92 4.69
N ALA A 52 -12.22 -9.63 3.73
CA ALA A 52 -12.55 -11.02 3.43
C ALA A 52 -12.16 -11.99 4.56
N PHE A 53 -11.26 -11.58 5.47
CA PHE A 53 -10.86 -12.36 6.66
C PHE A 53 -11.89 -12.31 7.80
N ARG A 54 -13.07 -11.71 7.58
CA ARG A 54 -14.19 -11.79 8.52
C ARG A 54 -14.66 -13.23 8.70
N ARG A 55 -14.69 -13.67 9.96
CA ARG A 55 -15.24 -14.99 10.33
C ARG A 55 -16.77 -15.01 10.46
N ASN A 56 -17.39 -13.84 10.64
CA ASN A 56 -18.85 -13.68 10.64
C ASN A 56 -19.21 -12.28 10.12
N SER A 57 -20.45 -12.13 9.64
CA SER A 57 -20.94 -10.88 9.04
C SER A 57 -21.26 -9.79 10.06
N THR A 58 -21.37 -10.14 11.35
CA THR A 58 -21.72 -9.21 12.44
C THR A 58 -20.51 -8.50 13.03
N THR A 59 -19.30 -9.04 12.86
CA THR A 59 -18.05 -8.39 13.30
C THR A 59 -17.82 -7.13 12.48
N PRO A 60 -17.74 -5.92 13.07
CA PRO A 60 -17.45 -4.68 12.34
C PRO A 60 -16.14 -4.79 11.54
N PRO A 61 -16.02 -4.17 10.34
CA PRO A 61 -14.81 -4.32 9.54
C PRO A 61 -13.59 -3.76 10.28
N ASP A 62 -13.80 -2.64 10.97
CA ASP A 62 -12.76 -1.87 11.64
C ASP A 62 -12.20 -2.55 12.90
N SER A 63 -12.85 -3.61 13.40
CA SER A 63 -12.30 -4.39 14.51
C SER A 63 -11.31 -5.46 14.05
N LEU A 64 -11.29 -5.80 12.76
CA LEU A 64 -10.43 -6.84 12.20
C LEU A 64 -8.96 -6.41 12.20
N PRO A 65 -8.04 -7.28 12.63
CA PRO A 65 -6.60 -6.99 12.56
C PRO A 65 -6.13 -6.63 11.15
N SER A 66 -6.57 -7.40 10.13
CA SER A 66 -6.24 -7.16 8.72
C SER A 66 -6.68 -5.78 8.24
N VAL A 67 -7.90 -5.34 8.57
CA VAL A 67 -8.41 -4.01 8.19
C VAL A 67 -7.67 -2.90 8.94
N LYS A 68 -7.32 -3.10 10.21
CA LYS A 68 -6.53 -2.13 10.98
C LYS A 68 -5.13 -1.96 10.39
N ALA A 69 -4.44 -3.05 10.09
CA ALA A 69 -3.12 -3.04 9.46
C ALA A 69 -3.18 -2.37 8.09
N TRP A 70 -4.17 -2.73 7.28
CA TRP A 70 -4.41 -2.08 5.99
C TRP A 70 -4.63 -0.58 6.09
N LYS A 71 -5.48 -0.13 7.03
CA LYS A 71 -5.73 1.31 7.24
C LYS A 71 -4.48 2.03 7.70
N ALA A 72 -3.63 1.41 8.52
CA ALA A 72 -2.37 1.99 8.96
C ALA A 72 -1.41 2.19 7.77
N PHE A 73 -1.22 1.16 6.95
CA PHE A 73 -0.46 1.24 5.70
C PHE A 73 -1.02 2.33 4.77
N ALA A 74 -2.31 2.26 4.47
CA ALA A 74 -2.99 3.17 3.56
C ALA A 74 -2.92 4.64 4.02
N ALA A 75 -2.97 4.89 5.34
CA ALA A 75 -2.84 6.24 5.88
C ALA A 75 -1.46 6.85 5.61
N GLU A 76 -0.39 6.06 5.64
CA GLU A 76 0.95 6.53 5.27
C GLU A 76 1.07 6.77 3.75
N VAL A 77 0.45 5.93 2.91
CA VAL A 77 0.39 6.18 1.45
C VAL A 77 -0.44 7.44 1.13
N GLU A 78 -1.51 7.73 1.86
CA GLU A 78 -2.24 8.98 1.74
C GLU A 78 -1.44 10.20 2.20
N LYS A 79 -0.59 10.06 3.23
CA LYS A 79 0.38 11.12 3.60
C LYS A 79 1.41 11.32 2.50
N MET A 80 1.88 10.24 1.87
CA MET A 80 2.76 10.29 0.70
C MET A 80 2.08 11.06 -0.45
N GLN A 81 0.79 10.81 -0.71
CA GLN A 81 0.02 11.56 -1.71
C GLN A 81 -0.03 13.06 -1.41
N LYS A 82 -0.40 13.43 -0.18
CA LYS A 82 -0.42 14.83 0.26
C LYS A 82 0.95 15.51 0.17
N ALA A 83 2.03 14.78 0.44
CA ALA A 83 3.39 15.28 0.30
C ALA A 83 3.78 15.47 -1.18
N ALA A 84 3.38 14.54 -2.06
CA ALA A 84 3.62 14.62 -3.50
C ALA A 84 2.89 15.82 -4.14
N ASP A 85 1.65 16.09 -3.72
CA ASP A 85 0.87 17.28 -4.14
C ASP A 85 1.58 18.57 -3.74
N LYS A 86 2.15 18.61 -2.53
CA LYS A 86 2.98 19.72 -2.02
C LYS A 86 4.39 19.74 -2.62
N LYS A 87 4.74 18.81 -3.51
CA LYS A 87 6.08 18.63 -4.09
C LYS A 87 7.19 18.45 -3.03
N SER A 88 6.83 17.98 -1.83
CA SER A 88 7.77 17.75 -0.73
C SER A 88 8.46 16.41 -0.89
N LYS A 89 9.67 16.40 -1.47
CA LYS A 89 10.43 15.16 -1.71
C LYS A 89 10.73 14.40 -0.41
N SER A 90 11.19 15.11 0.62
CA SER A 90 11.43 14.51 1.94
C SER A 90 10.16 13.94 2.55
N GLY A 91 9.03 14.66 2.46
CA GLY A 91 7.75 14.17 2.97
C GLY A 91 7.24 12.92 2.24
N VAL A 92 7.50 12.80 0.94
CA VAL A 92 7.18 11.58 0.17
C VAL A 92 8.06 10.42 0.65
N GLY A 93 9.38 10.63 0.76
CA GLY A 93 10.30 9.60 1.23
C GLY A 93 10.02 9.13 2.67
N ASP A 94 9.72 10.05 3.59
CA ASP A 94 9.41 9.72 4.98
C ASP A 94 8.11 8.91 5.10
N ALA A 95 7.09 9.28 4.32
CA ALA A 95 5.82 8.57 4.30
C ALA A 95 5.96 7.19 3.63
N TYR A 96 6.76 7.09 2.56
CA TYR A 96 7.09 5.82 1.91
C TYR A 96 7.73 4.84 2.89
N LYS A 97 8.80 5.23 3.59
CA LYS A 97 9.51 4.36 4.54
C LYS A 97 8.61 3.88 5.69
N LYS A 98 7.70 4.74 6.15
CA LYS A 98 6.70 4.36 7.17
C LYS A 98 5.67 3.38 6.62
N ALA A 99 5.19 3.58 5.40
CA ALA A 99 4.29 2.64 4.75
C ALA A 99 4.97 1.28 4.51
N GLU A 100 6.21 1.28 4.01
CA GLU A 100 7.01 0.08 3.78
C GLU A 100 7.18 -0.75 5.06
N ALA A 101 7.51 -0.10 6.18
CA ALA A 101 7.65 -0.79 7.47
C ALA A 101 6.35 -1.45 7.99
N LEU A 102 5.18 -0.99 7.53
CA LEU A 102 3.87 -1.55 7.90
C LEU A 102 3.42 -2.67 6.95
N LEU A 103 4.06 -2.79 5.79
CA LEU A 103 3.57 -3.60 4.68
C LEU A 103 3.57 -5.09 5.00
N ASP A 104 4.68 -5.64 5.52
CA ASP A 104 4.76 -7.09 5.81
C ASP A 104 3.78 -7.52 6.90
N SER A 105 3.53 -6.66 7.90
CA SER A 105 2.52 -6.93 8.93
C SER A 105 1.11 -7.04 8.33
N TYR A 106 0.82 -6.22 7.32
CA TYR A 106 -0.43 -6.31 6.57
C TYR A 106 -0.46 -7.61 5.74
N LEU A 107 0.59 -7.92 4.98
CA LEU A 107 0.65 -9.08 4.09
C LEU A 107 0.47 -10.40 4.84
N GLU A 108 1.11 -10.53 6.02
CA GLU A 108 0.94 -11.68 6.90
C GLU A 108 -0.54 -11.88 7.31
N LEU A 109 -1.22 -10.80 7.71
CA LEU A 109 -2.62 -10.84 8.14
C LEU A 109 -3.61 -11.16 7.01
N VAL A 110 -3.20 -11.01 5.75
CA VAL A 110 -4.00 -11.39 4.58
C VAL A 110 -3.44 -12.60 3.85
N GLU A 111 -2.58 -13.38 4.51
CA GLU A 111 -2.00 -14.63 4.00
C GLU A 111 -1.36 -14.49 2.61
N LEU A 112 -0.72 -13.34 2.35
CA LEU A 112 0.07 -13.10 1.16
C LEU A 112 1.57 -13.29 1.44
N PRO A 113 2.37 -13.63 0.41
CA PRO A 113 3.83 -13.71 0.56
C PRO A 113 4.40 -12.37 1.06
N PRO A 114 5.54 -12.41 1.77
CA PRO A 114 6.20 -11.19 2.24
C PRO A 114 6.63 -10.31 1.05
N SER A 115 6.76 -9.01 1.31
CA SER A 115 7.06 -7.99 0.30
C SER A 115 8.31 -8.30 -0.54
N ILE A 116 9.34 -8.89 0.08
CA ILE A 116 10.59 -9.29 -0.60
C ILE A 116 10.42 -10.43 -1.60
N GLU A 117 9.47 -11.33 -1.38
CA GLU A 117 9.15 -12.39 -2.32
C GLU A 117 8.30 -11.84 -3.46
N ILE A 118 7.33 -10.98 -3.14
CA ILE A 118 6.49 -10.31 -4.13
C ILE A 118 7.34 -9.48 -5.10
N SER A 119 8.33 -8.72 -4.61
CA SER A 119 9.17 -7.87 -5.47
C SER A 119 10.07 -8.65 -6.44
N ARG A 120 10.35 -9.93 -6.17
CA ARG A 120 11.20 -10.81 -6.99
C ARG A 120 10.43 -11.72 -7.93
N SER A 121 9.11 -11.83 -7.75
CA SER A 121 8.19 -12.62 -8.59
C SER A 121 7.78 -11.90 -9.86
#